data_AF-A0A7C6DEP7-F1
#
_entry.id   AF-A0A7C6DEP7-F1
#
_cell.length_a   1.000
_cell.length_b   1.000
_cell.length_c   1.000
_cell.angle_alpha   90.00
_cell.angle_beta   90.00
_cell.angle_gamma   90.00
#
_symmetry.space_group_name_H-M   'P 1'
#
loop_
_entity.id
_entity.type
_entity.pdbx_description
1 polymer ?
#
loop_
_entity_poly.entity_id
_entity_poly.type
_entity_poly.pdbx_seq_one_letter_code
_entity_poly.pdbx_strand_id
1 'polypeptide(L)'
;MKLKTMLCFAIILVFILTPAYVNAEDEPIVYDFYFEESFFYYVGTATNVEIEWEDNHLHLVTLNGPDEGGNGDPYFMLLIDPFDGDLYQWCKFKIKNNSNAEFFQFHFDAGSGIKGDTNTLVPISKDDEEFKEYVFNMKDRNLATAEWSQDKRYPFTLEESLWTDTIRGIRLDCMFTDFPGGQILTGSEFDLEYIAFFTSEEEALNFTPDRTRTPTPEPTKTPEPTKATTSAPTSTATSTPAKQDEKKDESFPIHYVLIPAAVVVAAVVVVVILVKKKKK
;
A
#
# COMPACT_ATOMS: atom_id res chain seq x y z
N MET A 1 -12.05 67.83 28.23
CA MET A 1 -11.21 67.21 27.18
C MET A 1 -10.09 66.43 27.87
N LYS A 2 -10.08 65.09 27.77
CA LYS A 2 -8.93 64.16 27.80
C LYS A 2 -9.37 62.71 28.08
N LEU A 3 -9.72 62.01 27.00
CA LEU A 3 -9.21 60.68 26.61
C LEU A 3 -8.80 59.72 27.75
N LYS A 4 -9.75 59.17 28.52
CA LYS A 4 -9.54 57.99 29.39
C LYS A 4 -10.77 57.08 29.51
N THR A 5 -11.54 56.92 28.43
CA THR A 5 -12.80 56.16 28.47
C THR A 5 -13.01 55.23 27.28
N MET A 6 -11.97 54.51 26.83
CA MET A 6 -12.11 53.38 25.89
C MET A 6 -10.94 52.39 26.04
N LEU A 7 -11.03 51.49 27.02
CA LEU A 7 -10.29 50.21 27.19
C LEU A 7 -10.68 49.78 28.62
N CYS A 8 -11.36 48.67 28.93
CA CYS A 8 -11.30 47.34 28.37
C CYS A 8 -12.64 46.64 28.63
N PHE A 9 -13.61 46.77 27.73
CA PHE A 9 -14.77 45.88 27.64
C PHE A 9 -14.39 44.62 26.83
N ALA A 10 -13.24 44.02 27.15
CA ALA A 10 -12.66 42.89 26.42
C ALA A 10 -12.12 41.81 27.36
N ILE A 11 -12.75 41.65 28.53
CA ILE A 11 -12.55 40.50 29.42
C ILE A 11 -13.94 40.06 29.85
N ILE A 12 -14.66 39.39 28.96
CA ILE A 12 -15.81 38.45 29.14
C ILE A 12 -16.30 38.19 27.71
N LEU A 13 -15.55 37.40 26.92
CA LEU A 13 -16.05 36.61 25.77
C LEU A 13 -14.92 35.79 25.10
N VAL A 14 -14.13 35.04 25.86
CA VAL A 14 -13.23 34.02 25.27
C VAL A 14 -13.35 32.73 26.07
N PHE A 15 -14.58 32.25 26.22
CA PHE A 15 -14.88 30.92 26.76
C PHE A 15 -15.88 30.14 25.91
N ILE A 16 -16.09 30.56 24.65
CA ILE A 16 -16.90 29.81 23.69
C ILE A 16 -16.08 29.75 22.41
N LEU A 17 -15.92 28.54 21.88
CA LEU A 17 -15.08 28.15 20.74
C LEU A 17 -13.63 27.77 21.08
N THR A 18 -13.46 26.85 22.04
CA THR A 18 -12.61 25.71 21.68
C THR A 18 -13.34 25.02 20.53
N PRO A 19 -12.79 24.92 19.30
CA PRO A 19 -13.26 23.87 18.42
C PRO A 19 -13.11 22.59 19.26
N ALA A 20 -14.22 21.89 19.46
CA ALA A 20 -14.10 20.48 19.75
C ALA A 20 -13.20 19.97 18.62
N TYR A 21 -11.95 19.62 18.95
CA TYR A 21 -11.30 18.57 18.21
C TYR A 21 -12.20 17.37 18.47
N VAL A 22 -13.22 17.24 17.62
CA VAL A 22 -13.72 15.94 17.24
C VAL A 22 -12.45 15.24 16.81
N ASN A 23 -12.00 14.25 17.58
CA ASN A 23 -11.07 13.28 17.02
C ASN A 23 -11.77 12.85 15.73
N ALA A 24 -11.25 13.25 14.57
CA ALA A 24 -11.53 12.46 13.40
C ALA A 24 -11.02 11.09 13.81
N GLU A 25 -11.93 10.17 14.14
CA GLU A 25 -11.56 8.77 14.29
C GLU A 25 -10.75 8.46 13.03
N ASP A 26 -9.56 7.90 13.22
CA ASP A 26 -8.67 7.60 12.11
C ASP A 26 -9.47 6.73 11.14
N GLU A 27 -9.88 7.31 10.00
CA GLU A 27 -10.82 6.65 9.09
C GLU A 27 -10.19 5.35 8.59
N PRO A 28 -11.01 4.30 8.36
CA PRO A 28 -10.50 3.06 7.83
C PRO A 28 -9.90 3.29 6.44
N ILE A 29 -8.79 2.63 6.17
CA ILE A 29 -8.18 2.65 4.83
C ILE A 29 -8.84 1.55 4.03
N VAL A 30 -9.57 1.91 2.97
CA VAL A 30 -10.42 0.97 2.24
C VAL A 30 -10.02 0.92 0.76
N TYR A 31 -9.81 -0.29 0.27
CA TYR A 31 -9.65 -0.61 -1.14
C TYR A 31 -10.86 -1.45 -1.56
N ASP A 32 -11.92 -0.77 -2.03
CA ASP A 32 -13.18 -1.38 -2.46
C ASP A 32 -13.20 -1.59 -3.98
N PHE A 33 -13.24 -2.84 -4.41
CA PHE A 33 -13.25 -3.23 -5.81
C PHE A 33 -14.67 -3.39 -6.37
N TYR A 34 -15.68 -2.96 -5.61
CA TYR A 34 -17.05 -2.88 -6.09
C TYR A 34 -17.19 -2.04 -7.36
N PHE A 35 -16.37 -1.01 -7.52
CA PHE A 35 -16.40 -0.14 -8.68
C PHE A 35 -15.25 -0.48 -9.63
N GLU A 36 -15.55 -0.62 -10.93
CA GLU A 36 -14.55 -0.91 -11.97
C GLU A 36 -13.40 0.11 -11.98
N GLU A 37 -13.70 1.39 -11.69
CA GLU A 37 -12.66 2.42 -11.63
C GLU A 37 -11.58 2.10 -10.58
N SER A 38 -11.97 1.52 -9.44
CA SER A 38 -11.03 1.14 -8.37
C SER A 38 -9.98 0.13 -8.83
N PHE A 39 -10.32 -0.78 -9.76
CA PHE A 39 -9.37 -1.73 -10.33
C PHE A 39 -8.18 -0.99 -10.96
N PHE A 40 -8.44 0.04 -11.77
CA PHE A 40 -7.39 0.80 -12.43
C PHE A 40 -6.56 1.68 -11.48
N TYR A 41 -7.08 2.01 -10.30
CA TYR A 41 -6.37 2.82 -9.31
C TYR A 41 -5.53 2.00 -8.34
N TYR A 42 -6.02 0.83 -7.94
CA TYR A 42 -5.44 0.08 -6.83
C TYR A 42 -4.61 -1.12 -7.30
N VAL A 43 -4.82 -1.66 -8.49
CA VAL A 43 -4.07 -2.83 -8.97
C VAL A 43 -2.78 -2.38 -9.66
N GLY A 44 -1.64 -2.76 -9.07
CA GLY A 44 -0.31 -2.52 -9.59
C GLY A 44 0.22 -3.69 -10.43
N THR A 45 1.51 -3.98 -10.30
CA THR A 45 2.14 -5.10 -11.02
C THR A 45 1.53 -6.44 -10.58
N ALA A 46 1.10 -7.26 -11.54
CA ALA A 46 0.63 -8.62 -11.35
C ALA A 46 1.62 -9.64 -11.95
N THR A 47 1.69 -10.85 -11.40
CA THR A 47 2.58 -11.92 -11.86
C THR A 47 1.92 -13.28 -11.65
N ASN A 48 2.02 -14.18 -12.63
CA ASN A 48 1.38 -15.51 -12.65
C ASN A 48 -0.13 -15.47 -12.36
N VAL A 49 -0.80 -14.36 -12.69
CA VAL A 49 -2.22 -14.18 -12.46
C VAL A 49 -2.78 -13.25 -13.52
N GLU A 50 -3.94 -13.60 -14.03
CA GLU A 50 -4.81 -12.70 -14.79
C GLU A 50 -5.81 -12.09 -13.80
N ILE A 51 -6.00 -10.77 -13.88
CA ILE A 51 -6.90 -10.03 -12.99
C ILE A 51 -7.82 -9.20 -13.86
N GLU A 52 -9.11 -9.44 -13.72
CA GLU A 52 -10.16 -8.70 -14.39
C GLU A 52 -11.10 -8.12 -13.33
N TRP A 53 -11.88 -7.11 -13.73
CA TRP A 53 -13.01 -6.66 -12.94
C TRP A 53 -14.28 -7.29 -13.52
N GLU A 54 -15.04 -8.00 -12.68
CA GLU A 54 -16.30 -8.66 -13.06
C GLU A 54 -17.31 -8.44 -11.94
N ASP A 55 -18.58 -8.15 -12.29
CA ASP A 55 -19.71 -8.11 -11.37
C ASP A 55 -19.43 -7.48 -9.98
N ASN A 56 -18.78 -6.31 -9.97
CA ASN A 56 -18.42 -5.56 -8.76
C ASN A 56 -17.38 -6.23 -7.83
N HIS A 57 -16.40 -6.93 -8.38
CA HIS A 57 -15.25 -7.44 -7.66
C HIS A 57 -14.04 -7.63 -8.59
N LEU A 58 -12.87 -7.90 -8.02
CA LEU A 58 -11.76 -8.46 -8.78
C LEU A 58 -11.96 -9.95 -8.94
N HIS A 59 -11.87 -10.43 -10.17
CA HIS A 59 -11.79 -11.84 -10.51
C HIS A 59 -10.35 -12.18 -10.88
N LEU A 60 -9.78 -13.19 -10.23
CA LEU A 60 -8.39 -13.60 -10.41
C LEU A 60 -8.33 -15.03 -10.92
N VAL A 61 -7.54 -15.26 -11.98
CA VAL A 61 -7.28 -16.59 -12.54
C VAL A 61 -5.78 -16.86 -12.51
N THR A 62 -5.39 -17.95 -11.84
CA THR A 62 -3.98 -18.34 -11.71
C THR A 62 -3.41 -18.79 -13.06
N LEU A 63 -2.19 -18.35 -13.36
CA LEU A 63 -1.41 -18.78 -14.53
C LEU A 63 -0.14 -19.51 -14.06
N ASN A 64 0.39 -20.41 -14.89
CA ASN A 64 1.71 -21.03 -14.66
C ASN A 64 1.83 -21.74 -13.28
N GLY A 65 0.84 -22.57 -12.98
CA GLY A 65 0.80 -23.46 -11.83
C GLY A 65 1.76 -24.66 -11.95
N PRO A 66 1.87 -25.48 -10.88
CA PRO A 66 2.76 -26.63 -10.87
C PRO A 66 2.34 -27.74 -11.83
N ASP A 67 1.08 -27.79 -12.23
CA ASP A 67 0.55 -28.67 -13.29
C ASP A 67 1.12 -28.34 -14.68
N GLU A 68 1.60 -27.10 -14.88
CA GLU A 68 2.29 -26.66 -16.10
C GLU A 68 3.81 -26.49 -15.93
N GLY A 69 4.35 -26.88 -14.76
CA GLY A 69 5.78 -26.79 -14.44
C GLY A 69 6.24 -25.44 -13.88
N GLY A 70 5.31 -24.55 -13.54
CA GLY A 70 5.57 -23.31 -12.81
C GLY A 70 5.53 -23.52 -11.28
N ASN A 71 5.64 -22.42 -10.53
CA ASN A 71 5.58 -22.48 -9.07
C ASN A 71 4.13 -22.35 -8.53
N GLY A 72 3.20 -21.78 -9.30
CA GLY A 72 1.84 -21.51 -8.81
C GLY A 72 1.78 -20.40 -7.77
N ASP A 73 2.45 -19.28 -8.05
CA ASP A 73 2.63 -18.13 -7.16
C ASP A 73 1.91 -16.87 -7.73
N PRO A 74 0.56 -16.86 -7.77
CA PRO A 74 -0.22 -15.74 -8.28
C PRO A 74 -0.21 -14.57 -7.29
N TYR A 75 0.26 -13.40 -7.71
CA TYR A 75 0.22 -12.21 -6.86
C TYR A 75 0.05 -10.91 -7.64
N PHE A 76 -0.39 -9.88 -6.93
CA PHE A 76 -0.29 -8.50 -7.41
C PHE A 76 0.08 -7.52 -6.30
N MET A 77 0.61 -6.37 -6.70
CA MET A 77 0.90 -5.25 -5.81
C MET A 77 -0.34 -4.38 -5.65
N LEU A 78 -0.75 -4.10 -4.42
CA LEU A 78 -1.74 -3.07 -4.14
C LEU A 78 -1.04 -1.70 -4.18
N LEU A 79 -1.56 -0.79 -4.99
CA LEU A 79 -1.14 0.61 -5.03
C LEU A 79 -1.77 1.33 -3.84
N ILE A 80 -0.94 1.64 -2.85
CA ILE A 80 -1.37 2.22 -1.59
C ILE A 80 -0.75 3.59 -1.36
N ASP A 81 -1.48 4.43 -0.64
CA ASP A 81 -0.84 5.51 0.09
C ASP A 81 -0.20 4.96 1.36
N PRO A 82 1.01 5.42 1.73
CA PRO A 82 1.68 4.91 2.91
C PRO A 82 0.89 5.20 4.19
N PHE A 83 0.78 4.20 5.06
CA PHE A 83 0.06 4.31 6.33
C PHE A 83 0.87 3.76 7.50
N ASP A 84 0.48 4.14 8.71
CA ASP A 84 1.15 3.71 9.94
C ASP A 84 0.71 2.28 10.29
N GLY A 85 1.63 1.32 10.14
CA GLY A 85 1.40 -0.07 10.45
C GLY A 85 1.15 -0.30 11.93
N ASP A 86 1.79 0.46 12.83
CA ASP A 86 1.56 0.35 14.27
C ASP A 86 0.16 0.82 14.68
N LEU A 87 -0.43 1.74 13.92
CA LEU A 87 -1.80 2.23 14.13
C LEU A 87 -2.84 1.31 13.50
N TYR A 88 -2.68 0.96 12.23
CA TYR A 88 -3.65 0.17 11.47
C TYR A 88 -3.29 -1.31 11.52
N GLN A 89 -3.61 -1.98 12.63
CA GLN A 89 -3.24 -3.37 12.89
C GLN A 89 -4.31 -4.40 12.53
N TRP A 90 -5.55 -3.97 12.30
CA TRP A 90 -6.66 -4.86 11.99
C TRP A 90 -6.97 -4.80 10.51
N CYS A 91 -7.14 -5.96 9.89
CA CYS A 91 -7.49 -6.06 8.48
C CYS A 91 -8.81 -6.83 8.35
N LYS A 92 -9.68 -6.34 7.46
CA LYS A 92 -10.88 -7.05 7.00
C LYS A 92 -10.85 -7.16 5.49
N PHE A 93 -11.13 -8.36 4.98
CA PHE A 93 -11.34 -8.55 3.54
C PHE A 93 -12.55 -9.44 3.29
N LYS A 94 -13.14 -9.30 2.11
CA LYS A 94 -14.28 -10.11 1.67
C LYS A 94 -13.98 -10.78 0.35
N ILE A 95 -14.07 -12.10 0.33
CA ILE A 95 -13.62 -12.93 -0.78
C ILE A 95 -14.60 -14.06 -1.09
N LYS A 96 -14.50 -14.62 -2.28
CA LYS A 96 -15.04 -15.94 -2.63
C LYS A 96 -13.89 -16.79 -3.16
N ASN A 97 -13.65 -17.92 -2.50
CA ASN A 97 -12.53 -18.80 -2.84
C ASN A 97 -13.05 -19.96 -3.71
N ASN A 98 -12.86 -19.85 -5.03
CA ASN A 98 -13.24 -20.89 -6.00
C ASN A 98 -12.07 -21.85 -6.30
N SER A 99 -11.05 -21.87 -5.44
CA SER A 99 -9.83 -22.66 -5.61
C SER A 99 -9.64 -23.68 -4.49
N ASN A 100 -8.53 -24.42 -4.55
CA ASN A 100 -8.08 -25.29 -3.47
C ASN A 100 -7.21 -24.57 -2.41
N ALA A 101 -7.02 -23.25 -2.52
CA ALA A 101 -6.21 -22.48 -1.57
C ALA A 101 -6.77 -22.58 -0.15
N GLU A 102 -5.88 -22.77 0.82
CA GLU A 102 -6.23 -22.85 2.24
C GLU A 102 -5.90 -21.56 2.99
N PHE A 103 -5.10 -20.68 2.37
CA PHE A 103 -4.68 -19.41 2.93
C PHE A 103 -4.77 -18.28 1.91
N PHE A 104 -5.12 -17.09 2.42
CA PHE A 104 -4.84 -15.82 1.77
C PHE A 104 -3.50 -15.30 2.32
N GLN A 105 -2.54 -14.98 1.45
CA GLN A 105 -1.22 -14.52 1.87
C GLN A 105 -1.02 -13.02 1.62
N PHE A 106 -0.41 -12.36 2.60
CA PHE A 106 0.03 -10.96 2.49
C PHE A 106 1.53 -10.83 2.69
N HIS A 107 2.11 -9.89 1.95
CA HIS A 107 3.41 -9.31 2.23
C HIS A 107 3.32 -7.79 2.29
N PHE A 108 4.28 -7.17 2.96
CA PHE A 108 4.34 -5.73 3.09
C PHE A 108 5.77 -5.20 3.00
N ASP A 109 5.90 -3.91 2.70
CA ASP A 109 7.16 -3.17 2.70
C ASP A 109 7.07 -2.01 3.71
N ALA A 110 8.08 -1.89 4.59
CA ALA A 110 8.21 -0.79 5.56
C ALA A 110 9.47 0.09 5.32
N GLY A 111 10.02 0.11 4.10
CA GLY A 111 11.15 0.95 3.69
C GLY A 111 12.45 0.21 3.33
N SER A 112 12.40 -1.12 3.18
CA SER A 112 13.57 -1.94 2.81
C SER A 112 13.28 -2.93 1.67
N GLY A 113 12.08 -2.84 1.08
CA GLY A 113 11.55 -3.80 0.12
C GLY A 113 10.49 -4.69 0.75
N ILE A 114 9.85 -5.52 -0.07
CA ILE A 114 8.86 -6.48 0.40
C ILE A 114 9.54 -7.45 1.35
N LYS A 115 9.04 -7.50 2.58
CA LYS A 115 9.49 -8.40 3.65
C LYS A 115 8.97 -9.81 3.36
N GLY A 116 9.50 -10.43 2.30
CA GLY A 116 9.09 -11.74 1.77
C GLY A 116 9.31 -12.93 2.72
N ASP A 117 10.06 -12.67 3.76
CA ASP A 117 10.44 -13.57 4.84
C ASP A 117 9.35 -13.68 5.93
N THR A 118 8.31 -12.85 5.86
CA THR A 118 7.11 -12.97 6.69
C THR A 118 5.85 -12.99 5.87
N ASN A 119 5.44 -14.21 5.56
CA ASN A 119 4.21 -14.47 4.88
C ASN A 119 3.09 -14.41 5.91
N THR A 120 2.27 -13.37 5.89
CA THR A 120 1.07 -13.34 6.75
C THR A 120 0.00 -14.21 6.12
N LEU A 121 -0.10 -15.47 6.56
CA LEU A 121 -1.00 -16.47 5.98
C LEU A 121 -2.34 -16.50 6.73
N VAL A 122 -3.42 -15.95 6.20
CA VAL A 122 -4.75 -15.98 6.85
C VAL A 122 -5.52 -17.23 6.40
N PRO A 123 -6.01 -18.10 7.29
CA PRO A 123 -6.78 -19.28 6.89
C PRO A 123 -8.10 -18.85 6.27
N ILE A 124 -8.41 -19.42 5.11
CA ILE A 124 -9.65 -19.19 4.40
C ILE A 124 -10.35 -20.53 4.15
N SER A 125 -11.66 -20.49 4.00
CA SER A 125 -12.41 -21.69 3.60
C SER A 125 -12.21 -21.98 2.12
N LYS A 126 -12.32 -23.26 1.77
CA LYS A 126 -12.42 -23.75 0.38
C LYS A 126 -13.82 -24.22 0.00
N ASP A 127 -14.73 -24.23 0.97
CA ASP A 127 -16.06 -24.83 0.84
C ASP A 127 -17.19 -23.79 0.85
N ASP A 128 -16.85 -22.49 0.89
CA ASP A 128 -17.86 -21.42 0.90
C ASP A 128 -18.38 -21.17 -0.53
N GLU A 129 -19.68 -21.33 -0.74
CA GLU A 129 -20.34 -21.07 -2.04
C GLU A 129 -20.58 -19.56 -2.29
N GLU A 130 -20.50 -18.75 -1.24
CA GLU A 130 -20.81 -17.33 -1.21
C GLU A 130 -19.62 -16.51 -0.69
N PHE A 131 -19.61 -15.21 -0.99
CA PHE A 131 -18.60 -14.32 -0.44
C PHE A 131 -18.63 -14.30 1.09
N LYS A 132 -17.44 -14.29 1.69
CA LYS A 132 -17.25 -14.30 3.15
C LYS A 132 -16.22 -13.28 3.59
N GLU A 133 -16.46 -12.74 4.77
CA GLU A 133 -15.60 -11.77 5.41
C GLU A 133 -14.65 -12.43 6.40
N TYR A 134 -13.42 -11.97 6.41
CA TYR A 134 -12.35 -12.42 7.30
C TYR A 134 -11.78 -11.21 8.01
N VAL A 135 -11.64 -11.29 9.33
CA VAL A 135 -11.06 -10.23 10.18
C VAL A 135 -9.91 -10.83 10.98
N PHE A 136 -8.77 -10.15 10.98
CA PHE A 136 -7.60 -10.59 11.74
C PHE A 136 -6.70 -9.41 12.13
N ASN A 137 -5.91 -9.63 13.19
CA ASN A 137 -4.81 -8.74 13.55
C ASN A 137 -3.56 -9.12 12.76
N MET A 138 -2.99 -8.16 12.02
CA MET A 138 -1.90 -8.40 11.08
C MET A 138 -0.59 -8.79 11.79
N LYS A 139 -0.20 -8.07 12.84
CA LYS A 139 1.00 -8.40 13.63
C LYS A 139 0.90 -9.77 14.28
N ASP A 140 -0.22 -10.08 14.92
CA ASP A 140 -0.42 -11.37 15.58
C ASP A 140 -0.43 -12.51 14.56
N ARG A 141 -1.08 -12.31 13.41
CA ARG A 141 -1.14 -13.32 12.36
C ARG A 141 0.21 -13.55 11.69
N ASN A 142 0.97 -12.49 11.45
CA ASN A 142 2.32 -12.56 10.94
C ASN A 142 3.22 -13.34 11.93
N LEU A 143 3.17 -13.00 13.23
CA LEU A 143 3.89 -13.72 14.27
C LEU A 143 3.54 -15.22 14.30
N ALA A 144 2.25 -15.55 14.17
CA ALA A 144 1.78 -16.93 14.18
C ALA A 144 2.25 -17.76 12.97
N THR A 145 2.69 -17.10 11.90
CA THR A 145 3.04 -17.73 10.60
C THR A 145 4.52 -17.56 10.25
N ALA A 146 5.26 -16.74 11.01
CA ALA A 146 6.67 -16.44 10.79
C ALA A 146 7.57 -17.69 10.82
N GLU A 147 7.37 -18.61 11.78
CA GLU A 147 8.20 -19.82 11.90
C GLU A 147 8.02 -20.79 10.72
N TRP A 148 6.81 -20.86 10.16
CA TRP A 148 6.52 -21.71 8.99
C TRP A 148 7.12 -21.11 7.72
N SER A 149 7.10 -19.80 7.62
CA SER A 149 7.33 -19.09 6.37
C SER A 149 8.71 -18.47 6.22
N GLN A 150 9.54 -18.54 7.26
CA GLN A 150 10.92 -18.06 7.26
C GLN A 150 11.80 -18.89 6.30
N ASP A 151 12.29 -18.23 5.24
CA ASP A 151 13.38 -18.78 4.44
C ASP A 151 14.68 -18.75 5.25
N LYS A 152 15.11 -19.94 5.70
CA LYS A 152 16.33 -20.10 6.52
C LYS A 152 17.62 -19.68 5.80
N ARG A 153 17.56 -19.39 4.50
CA ARG A 153 18.71 -18.88 3.73
C ARG A 153 18.96 -17.39 3.95
N TYR A 154 17.93 -16.62 4.31
CA TYR A 154 18.03 -15.17 4.52
C TYR A 154 17.80 -14.86 6.00
N PRO A 155 18.85 -14.47 6.75
CA PRO A 155 18.69 -14.14 8.16
C PRO A 155 17.99 -12.79 8.29
N PHE A 156 16.77 -12.79 8.80
CA PHE A 156 16.02 -11.59 9.21
C PHE A 156 15.66 -11.69 10.70
N THR A 157 15.43 -10.55 11.34
CA THR A 157 14.89 -10.53 12.71
C THR A 157 13.38 -10.47 12.67
N LEU A 158 12.74 -11.21 13.58
CA LEU A 158 11.28 -11.23 13.68
C LEU A 158 10.68 -9.83 13.85
N GLU A 159 11.35 -8.92 14.55
CA GLU A 159 10.87 -7.54 14.72
C GLU A 159 10.82 -6.79 13.39
N GLU A 160 11.84 -6.93 12.55
CA GLU A 160 11.88 -6.33 11.21
C GLU A 160 10.79 -6.88 10.31
N SER A 161 10.13 -7.98 10.65
CA SER A 161 9.17 -8.64 9.81
C SER A 161 7.72 -8.50 10.33
N LEU A 162 7.52 -7.80 11.44
CA LEU A 162 6.19 -7.41 11.93
C LEU A 162 5.67 -6.19 11.17
N TRP A 163 4.33 -6.11 11.05
CA TRP A 163 3.59 -4.98 10.50
C TRP A 163 3.76 -3.74 11.38
N THR A 164 4.91 -3.09 11.28
CA THR A 164 5.35 -1.95 12.09
C THR A 164 5.90 -0.87 11.17
N ASP A 165 6.10 0.34 11.70
CA ASP A 165 6.52 1.53 10.95
C ASP A 165 5.52 1.92 9.84
N THR A 166 5.93 2.85 8.98
CA THR A 166 5.15 3.23 7.80
C THR A 166 5.18 2.12 6.75
N ILE A 167 4.02 1.51 6.50
CA ILE A 167 3.78 0.58 5.39
C ILE A 167 3.71 1.37 4.09
N ARG A 168 4.47 0.93 3.08
CA ARG A 168 4.66 1.64 1.80
C ARG A 168 4.28 0.81 0.57
N GLY A 169 4.06 -0.48 0.77
CA GLY A 169 3.60 -1.39 -0.27
C GLY A 169 3.00 -2.63 0.35
N ILE A 170 2.00 -3.19 -0.33
CA ILE A 170 1.38 -4.46 0.01
C ILE A 170 1.39 -5.34 -1.24
N ARG A 171 1.85 -6.58 -1.08
CA ARG A 171 1.70 -7.62 -2.09
C ARG A 171 0.62 -8.58 -1.61
N LEU A 172 -0.36 -8.81 -2.49
CA LEU A 172 -1.48 -9.71 -2.25
C LEU A 172 -1.23 -11.00 -3.03
N ASP A 173 -1.01 -12.06 -2.29
CA ASP A 173 -0.80 -13.42 -2.76
C ASP A 173 -2.10 -14.16 -2.39
N CYS A 174 -3.20 -13.81 -3.09
CA CYS A 174 -4.58 -14.09 -2.66
C CYS A 174 -4.89 -15.58 -2.46
N MET A 175 -4.11 -16.45 -3.09
CA MET A 175 -4.25 -17.90 -3.01
C MET A 175 -2.91 -18.52 -2.59
N PHE A 176 -2.91 -19.27 -1.49
CA PHE A 176 -1.74 -19.99 -1.00
C PHE A 176 -2.14 -21.36 -0.41
N THR A 177 -1.38 -22.40 -0.77
CA THR A 177 -1.50 -23.75 -0.21
C THR A 177 -0.20 -24.17 0.46
N ASP A 178 0.93 -24.10 -0.25
CA ASP A 178 2.21 -24.57 0.29
C ASP A 178 3.41 -23.88 -0.39
N PHE A 179 4.60 -24.16 0.15
CA PHE A 179 5.89 -23.74 -0.41
C PHE A 179 6.49 -24.81 -1.34
N PRO A 180 7.31 -24.40 -2.32
CA PRO A 180 7.68 -23.03 -2.67
C PRO A 180 6.62 -22.33 -3.52
N GLY A 181 6.29 -21.07 -3.21
CA GLY A 181 5.51 -20.17 -4.06
C GLY A 181 4.06 -20.58 -4.30
N GLY A 182 3.20 -20.52 -3.28
CA GLY A 182 1.74 -20.67 -3.40
C GLY A 182 1.25 -22.10 -3.68
N GLN A 183 1.87 -22.80 -4.63
CA GLN A 183 1.49 -24.14 -5.13
C GLN A 183 0.04 -24.21 -5.64
N ILE A 184 -0.43 -23.12 -6.25
CA ILE A 184 -1.78 -23.01 -6.82
C ILE A 184 -1.80 -23.48 -8.27
N LEU A 185 -2.79 -24.31 -8.64
CA LEU A 185 -2.93 -24.88 -9.98
C LEU A 185 -3.31 -23.80 -11.02
N THR A 186 -2.85 -23.95 -12.26
CA THR A 186 -3.30 -23.11 -13.38
C THR A 186 -4.84 -23.16 -13.50
N GLY A 187 -5.46 -22.01 -13.74
CA GLY A 187 -6.90 -21.88 -13.87
C GLY A 187 -7.66 -21.84 -12.54
N SER A 188 -6.97 -21.83 -11.40
CA SER A 188 -7.62 -21.62 -10.10
C SER A 188 -8.17 -20.20 -10.00
N GLU A 189 -9.43 -20.10 -9.58
CA GLU A 189 -10.19 -18.85 -9.54
C GLU A 189 -10.36 -18.31 -8.11
N PHE A 190 -10.36 -16.99 -7.98
CA PHE A 190 -10.54 -16.32 -6.70
C PHE A 190 -11.13 -14.92 -6.87
N ASP A 191 -12.12 -14.58 -6.06
CA ASP A 191 -12.78 -13.28 -6.12
C ASP A 191 -12.48 -12.44 -4.88
N LEU A 192 -12.15 -11.16 -5.07
CA LEU A 192 -11.89 -10.20 -4.00
C LEU A 192 -12.79 -8.97 -4.16
N GLU A 193 -13.67 -8.77 -3.18
CA GLU A 193 -14.63 -7.66 -3.20
C GLU A 193 -14.02 -6.38 -2.59
N TYR A 194 -13.38 -6.50 -1.42
CA TYR A 194 -12.65 -5.40 -0.80
C TYR A 194 -11.59 -5.89 0.19
N ILE A 195 -10.64 -5.01 0.50
CA ILE A 195 -9.75 -5.10 1.66
C ILE A 195 -9.69 -3.76 2.37
N ALA A 196 -9.73 -3.78 3.70
CA ALA A 196 -9.70 -2.59 4.53
C ALA A 196 -8.86 -2.76 5.79
N PHE A 197 -8.29 -1.67 6.28
CA PHE A 197 -7.41 -1.62 7.45
C PHE A 197 -7.97 -0.66 8.50
N PHE A 198 -7.87 -1.06 9.78
CA PHE A 198 -8.53 -0.45 10.92
C PHE A 198 -7.59 -0.33 12.10
N THR A 199 -7.92 0.61 12.99
CA THR A 199 -7.16 0.79 14.24
C THR A 199 -7.58 -0.19 15.32
N SER A 200 -8.80 -0.75 15.23
CA SER A 200 -9.33 -1.69 16.21
C SER A 200 -10.13 -2.85 15.59
N GLU A 201 -10.25 -3.94 16.36
CA GLU A 201 -11.08 -5.10 16.00
C GLU A 201 -12.56 -4.73 15.89
N GLU A 202 -13.04 -3.87 16.81
CA GLU A 202 -14.43 -3.45 16.85
C GLU A 202 -14.82 -2.68 15.59
N GLU A 203 -13.98 -1.76 15.14
CA GLU A 203 -14.17 -1.07 13.86
C GLU A 203 -14.22 -2.06 12.69
N ALA A 204 -13.25 -2.98 12.63
CA ALA A 204 -13.19 -3.98 11.57
C ALA A 204 -14.46 -4.85 11.53
N LEU A 205 -14.88 -5.41 12.68
CA LEU A 205 -16.06 -6.28 12.76
C LEU A 205 -17.36 -5.57 12.36
N ASN A 206 -17.49 -4.28 12.71
CA ASN A 206 -18.70 -3.49 12.41
C ASN A 206 -18.66 -2.80 11.04
N PHE A 207 -17.52 -2.83 10.34
CA PHE A 207 -17.37 -2.14 9.06
C PHE A 207 -18.20 -2.78 7.95
N THR A 208 -18.84 -1.92 7.17
CA THR A 208 -19.44 -2.24 5.88
C THR A 208 -19.12 -1.08 4.92
N PRO A 209 -18.59 -1.35 3.72
CA PRO A 209 -18.26 -0.29 2.76
C PRO A 209 -19.51 0.47 2.32
N ASP A 210 -19.43 1.80 2.30
CA ASP A 210 -20.49 2.65 1.76
C ASP A 210 -20.40 2.71 0.24
N ARG A 211 -21.27 1.95 -0.44
CA ARG A 211 -21.36 1.88 -1.91
C ARG A 211 -22.43 2.78 -2.50
N THR A 212 -22.99 3.67 -1.70
CA THR A 212 -23.99 4.63 -2.18
C THR A 212 -23.36 5.79 -2.96
N ARG A 213 -22.03 5.89 -2.97
CA ARG A 213 -21.26 6.91 -3.70
C ARG A 213 -20.21 6.24 -4.58
N THR A 214 -20.10 6.69 -5.83
CA THR A 214 -19.00 6.34 -6.73
C THR A 214 -17.69 6.84 -6.10
N PRO A 215 -16.55 6.11 -6.22
CA PRO A 215 -15.27 6.59 -5.71
C PRO A 215 -15.02 7.99 -6.26
N THR A 216 -14.70 8.94 -5.40
CA THR A 216 -14.18 10.22 -5.89
C THR A 216 -12.73 9.93 -6.27
N PRO A 217 -12.32 10.06 -7.55
CA PRO A 217 -10.92 9.89 -7.90
C PRO A 217 -10.09 10.88 -7.07
N GLU A 218 -9.04 10.39 -6.42
CA GLU A 218 -8.09 11.29 -5.78
C GLU A 218 -7.51 12.26 -6.81
N PRO A 219 -7.25 13.52 -6.43
CA PRO A 219 -6.77 14.52 -7.37
C PRO A 219 -5.45 14.07 -7.99
N THR A 220 -5.48 13.88 -9.31
CA THR A 220 -4.30 13.61 -10.14
C THR A 220 -3.22 14.64 -9.83
N LYS A 221 -2.03 14.19 -9.40
CA LYS A 221 -0.85 15.07 -9.29
C LYS A 221 -0.65 15.75 -10.64
N THR A 222 -0.71 17.09 -10.65
CA THR A 222 -0.52 17.89 -11.86
C THR A 222 0.80 17.49 -12.53
N PRO A 223 0.82 17.14 -13.82
CA PRO A 223 2.06 16.79 -14.50
C PRO A 223 3.04 17.97 -14.40
N GLU A 224 4.26 17.68 -13.94
CA GLU A 224 5.34 18.67 -13.97
C GLU A 224 5.55 19.12 -15.42
N PRO A 225 5.74 20.44 -15.68
CA PRO A 225 5.88 20.95 -17.03
C PRO A 225 7.11 20.32 -17.70
N THR A 226 6.87 19.55 -18.76
CA THR A 226 7.90 19.00 -19.64
C THR A 226 8.81 20.14 -20.13
N LYS A 227 10.09 20.13 -19.71
CA LYS A 227 11.10 21.03 -20.26
C LYS A 227 11.19 20.80 -21.76
N ALA A 228 10.96 21.85 -22.55
CA ALA A 228 11.12 21.83 -23.99
C ALA A 228 12.56 21.45 -24.37
N THR A 229 12.71 20.36 -25.12
CA THR A 229 13.98 19.92 -25.67
C THR A 229 14.48 20.97 -26.66
N THR A 230 15.56 21.67 -26.30
CA THR A 230 16.23 22.61 -27.21
C THR A 230 17.07 21.78 -28.19
N SER A 231 16.79 21.90 -29.48
CA SER A 231 17.52 21.20 -30.54
C SER A 231 18.95 21.74 -30.68
N ALA A 232 19.94 20.87 -30.50
CA ALA A 232 21.35 21.14 -30.80
C ALA A 232 21.61 21.07 -32.33
N PRO A 233 22.58 21.82 -32.87
CA PRO A 233 22.78 21.95 -34.30
C PRO A 233 23.44 20.72 -34.93
N THR A 234 22.97 20.38 -36.13
CA THR A 234 23.42 19.28 -36.99
C THR A 234 24.87 19.48 -37.45
N SER A 235 25.76 18.55 -37.11
CA SER A 235 27.05 18.37 -37.76
C SER A 235 27.00 17.21 -38.76
N THR A 236 27.19 17.52 -40.03
CA THR A 236 27.31 16.56 -41.14
C THR A 236 28.64 15.82 -41.08
N ALA A 237 28.62 14.48 -41.16
CA ALA A 237 29.72 13.70 -41.71
C ALA A 237 29.29 12.30 -42.19
N THR A 238 29.43 12.12 -43.51
CA THR A 238 29.98 10.99 -44.29
C THR A 238 29.84 9.54 -43.83
N SER A 239 29.59 8.68 -44.81
CA SER A 239 29.03 7.33 -44.76
C SER A 239 30.03 6.16 -44.66
N THR A 240 29.54 5.07 -44.03
CA THR A 240 29.78 3.61 -44.29
C THR A 240 31.07 2.93 -43.78
N PRO A 241 31.07 1.61 -43.42
CA PRO A 241 30.21 0.91 -42.45
C PRO A 241 30.89 -0.22 -41.60
N ALA A 242 30.14 -0.65 -40.57
CA ALA A 242 29.87 -2.04 -40.11
C ALA A 242 30.76 -2.81 -39.09
N LYS A 243 30.01 -3.27 -38.05
CA LYS A 243 30.16 -4.40 -37.09
C LYS A 243 31.21 -4.26 -35.98
N GLN A 244 30.98 -4.69 -34.73
CA GLN A 244 29.85 -5.14 -33.89
C GLN A 244 30.54 -5.51 -32.57
N ASP A 245 30.37 -4.74 -31.49
CA ASP A 245 31.11 -4.93 -30.23
C ASP A 245 30.28 -5.57 -29.11
N GLU A 246 30.93 -6.52 -28.42
CA GLU A 246 30.61 -6.96 -27.06
C GLU A 246 31.08 -5.94 -26.01
N LYS A 247 30.29 -5.85 -24.93
CA LYS A 247 30.67 -5.54 -23.52
C LYS A 247 31.43 -4.22 -23.21
N LYS A 248 30.76 -3.39 -22.38
CA LYS A 248 30.94 -3.24 -20.91
C LYS A 248 31.03 -1.78 -20.43
N ASP A 249 30.38 -1.58 -19.27
CA ASP A 249 30.64 -0.59 -18.21
C ASP A 249 30.74 0.89 -18.59
N GLU A 250 29.77 1.71 -18.19
CA GLU A 250 30.07 3.05 -17.67
C GLU A 250 29.14 3.47 -16.51
N SER A 251 29.81 3.99 -15.50
CA SER A 251 29.37 4.57 -14.23
C SER A 251 28.37 5.73 -14.37
N PHE A 252 27.34 5.74 -13.53
CA PHE A 252 26.44 6.89 -13.39
C PHE A 252 27.03 7.99 -12.48
N PRO A 253 26.91 9.28 -12.86
CA PRO A 253 27.48 10.40 -12.11
C PRO A 253 26.59 10.89 -10.95
N ILE A 254 27.16 10.96 -9.75
CA ILE A 254 26.52 11.22 -8.44
C ILE A 254 26.28 12.73 -8.16
N HIS A 255 26.00 13.58 -9.16
CA HIS A 255 26.15 15.05 -8.97
C HIS A 255 24.90 15.93 -9.06
N TYR A 256 23.68 15.40 -8.94
CA TYR A 256 22.47 16.25 -8.95
C TYR A 256 21.41 15.96 -7.85
N VAL A 257 21.80 15.39 -6.71
CA VAL A 257 20.93 15.29 -5.51
C VAL A 257 21.48 16.17 -4.39
N LEU A 258 21.53 17.48 -4.62
CA LEU A 258 21.72 18.47 -3.58
C LEU A 258 20.90 19.68 -4.04
N ILE A 259 20.06 20.22 -3.15
CA ILE A 259 19.05 21.28 -3.35
C ILE A 259 17.63 20.70 -3.61
N PRO A 260 17.08 19.89 -2.66
CA PRO A 260 15.86 20.37 -1.98
C PRO A 260 15.83 20.12 -0.45
N ALA A 261 16.84 19.46 0.11
CA ALA A 261 16.86 19.06 1.53
C ALA A 261 16.81 20.23 2.53
N ALA A 262 17.30 21.42 2.16
CA ALA A 262 17.36 22.57 3.07
C ALA A 262 15.98 23.18 3.42
N VAL A 263 15.00 23.08 2.51
CA VAL A 263 13.66 23.65 2.74
C VAL A 263 12.83 22.75 3.67
N VAL A 264 12.96 21.43 3.51
CA VAL A 264 12.27 20.44 4.35
C VAL A 264 12.78 20.50 5.79
N VAL A 265 14.09 20.60 5.99
CA VAL A 265 14.68 20.69 7.34
C VAL A 265 14.25 21.98 8.05
N ALA A 266 14.17 23.11 7.35
CA ALA A 266 13.69 24.37 7.95
C ALA A 266 12.22 24.28 8.41
N ALA A 267 11.35 23.64 7.63
CA ALA A 267 9.95 23.43 7.99
C ALA A 267 9.79 22.53 9.23
N VAL A 268 10.53 21.42 9.27
CA VAL A 268 10.50 20.48 10.42
C VAL A 268 11.02 21.16 11.69
N VAL A 269 12.09 21.95 11.61
CA VAL A 269 12.64 22.67 12.78
C VAL A 269 11.65 23.71 13.31
N VAL A 270 10.95 24.44 12.44
CA VAL A 270 9.91 25.39 12.86
C VAL A 270 8.75 24.68 13.57
N VAL A 271 8.29 23.54 13.05
CA VAL A 271 7.23 22.73 13.68
C VAL A 271 7.67 22.22 15.06
N VAL A 272 8.88 21.67 15.18
CA VAL A 272 9.40 21.17 16.47
C VAL A 272 9.56 22.29 17.50
N ILE A 273 10.01 23.48 17.10
CA ILE A 273 10.12 24.64 17.99
C ILE A 273 8.73 25.09 18.46
N LEU A 274 7.74 25.15 17.59
CA LEU A 274 6.37 25.53 17.94
C LEU A 274 5.72 24.52 18.89
N VAL A 275 5.95 23.21 18.69
CA VAL A 275 5.42 22.15 19.56
C VAL A 275 6.10 22.17 20.95
N LYS A 276 7.43 22.38 21.01
CA LYS A 276 8.14 22.48 22.31
C LYS A 276 7.79 23.74 23.09
N LYS A 277 7.46 24.85 22.42
CA LYS A 277 7.06 26.10 23.10
C LYS A 277 5.66 26.04 23.72
N LYS A 278 4.81 25.11 23.30
CA LYS A 278 3.49 24.86 23.89
C LYS A 278 3.51 23.91 25.11
N LYS A 279 4.64 23.24 25.38
CA LYS A 279 4.81 22.30 26.51
C LYS A 279 5.60 22.89 27.70
N LYS A 280 5.69 24.22 27.83
CA LYS A 280 6.16 24.90 29.05
C LYS A 280 5.15 25.94 29.50
#